data_AF-A0A2E3ZRT4-F1
#
_entry.id   AF-A0A2E3ZRT4-F1
#
_cell.length_a   1.000
_cell.length_b   1.000
_cell.length_c   1.000
_cell.angle_alpha   90.00
_cell.angle_beta   90.00
_cell.angle_gamma   90.00
#
_symmetry.space_group_name_H-M   'P 1'
#
loop_
_entity.id
_entity.type
_entity.pdbx_description
1 polymer ?
#
loop_
_entity_poly.entity_id
_entity_poly.type
_entity_poly.pdbx_seq_one_letter_code
_entity_poly.pdbx_strand_id
1 'polypeptide(L)'
;MGFLLLKPEEIQDLVQMDEAIEAVEKGYAGGKKYPFINAPRRRVHSPAGVRISNFPGGVDEMGVIGAATRADHVIQLDEGKNQEYSYREHPIHVLNDADTGQLLSIVVGEPVEKSLGYTSLVALRTAATSGVGFKYMVRQDAQTAGLLGSAGQAANQLLALLSVRPEIQKVKVFSRNEENRAKFSRKYSQKFGLEIEPVASIEAAIKGVDVILCATNTNVVLFDGDLLEPGQHVTGIIGGNMQLVQGGFLKAARREIDDRTVERADVVVANLRESVISEQQGDLYEPIQRGIISIEDIIELGSLATGEATGRNNDEEITYHKNNNGTAASEIAVAMLVYEKAMANGRGTMFDLIESEALMKGFAK
;
A
#
# COMPACT_ATOMS: atom_id res chain seq x y z
N MET A 1 14.15 18.09 -26.73
CA MET A 1 13.48 16.97 -26.04
C MET A 1 12.91 17.46 -24.71
N GLY A 2 11.61 17.31 -24.43
CA GLY A 2 10.96 17.86 -23.24
C GLY A 2 10.29 16.80 -22.36
N PHE A 3 9.87 17.19 -21.16
CA PHE A 3 9.09 16.35 -20.22
C PHE A 3 7.92 17.14 -19.62
N LEU A 4 6.89 16.43 -19.18
CA LEU A 4 5.72 17.04 -18.52
C LEU A 4 5.95 17.16 -17.01
N LEU A 5 5.90 18.38 -16.45
CA LEU A 5 5.80 18.58 -15.01
C LEU A 5 4.33 18.61 -14.60
N LEU A 6 3.96 17.76 -13.64
CA LEU A 6 2.62 17.70 -13.06
C LEU A 6 2.67 18.12 -11.58
N LYS A 7 1.96 19.19 -11.24
CA LYS A 7 1.80 19.70 -9.88
C LYS A 7 0.66 18.97 -9.14
N PRO A 8 0.60 19.05 -7.79
CA PRO A 8 -0.41 18.35 -7.00
C PRO A 8 -1.85 18.68 -7.41
N GLU A 9 -2.16 19.89 -7.85
CA GLU A 9 -3.50 20.29 -8.30
C GLU A 9 -3.89 19.72 -9.67
N GLU A 10 -2.91 19.44 -10.53
CA GLU A 10 -3.13 18.98 -11.92
C GLU A 10 -3.48 17.49 -11.97
N ILE A 11 -3.09 16.73 -10.96
CA ILE A 11 -3.26 15.28 -10.89
C ILE A 11 -4.54 14.83 -10.17
N GLN A 12 -5.31 15.77 -9.61
CA GLN A 12 -6.55 15.46 -8.89
C GLN A 12 -7.71 15.13 -9.85
N ASP A 13 -8.68 14.36 -9.39
CA ASP A 13 -9.86 13.94 -10.16
C ASP A 13 -9.54 13.14 -11.43
N LEU A 14 -8.32 12.60 -11.57
CA LEU A 14 -7.92 11.80 -12.73
C LEU A 14 -8.11 10.30 -12.53
N VAL A 15 -7.87 9.79 -11.33
CA VAL A 15 -7.79 8.34 -11.06
C VAL A 15 -8.84 7.91 -10.06
N GLN A 16 -9.62 6.90 -10.43
CA GLN A 16 -10.55 6.20 -9.54
C GLN A 16 -9.90 4.96 -8.89
N MET A 17 -10.51 4.43 -7.82
CA MET A 17 -9.92 3.33 -7.05
C MET A 17 -9.81 2.03 -7.87
N ASP A 18 -10.83 1.70 -8.65
CA ASP A 18 -10.85 0.54 -9.55
C ASP A 18 -9.75 0.62 -10.61
N GLU A 19 -9.60 1.77 -11.26
CA GLU A 19 -8.52 2.02 -12.23
C GLU A 19 -7.14 1.91 -11.57
N ALA A 20 -6.99 2.41 -10.34
CA ALA A 20 -5.75 2.27 -9.58
C ALA A 20 -5.47 0.79 -9.23
N ILE A 21 -6.48 0.00 -8.86
CA ILE A 21 -6.34 -1.44 -8.58
C ILE A 21 -5.84 -2.17 -9.84
N GLU A 22 -6.45 -1.91 -11.00
CA GLU A 22 -6.04 -2.51 -12.27
C GLU A 22 -4.60 -2.12 -12.66
N ALA A 23 -4.24 -0.84 -12.56
CA ALA A 23 -2.89 -0.39 -12.87
C ALA A 23 -1.85 -1.02 -11.93
N VAL A 24 -2.16 -1.09 -10.62
CA VAL A 24 -1.26 -1.70 -9.63
C VAL A 24 -1.10 -3.20 -9.85
N GLU A 25 -2.17 -3.90 -10.26
CA GLU A 25 -2.12 -5.32 -10.62
C GLU A 25 -1.17 -5.57 -11.81
N LYS A 26 -1.24 -4.74 -12.86
CA LYS A 26 -0.27 -4.78 -13.98
C LYS A 26 1.16 -4.56 -13.51
N GLY A 27 1.36 -3.62 -12.57
CA GLY A 27 2.65 -3.38 -11.94
C GLY A 27 3.23 -4.63 -11.29
N TYR A 28 2.43 -5.34 -10.47
CA TYR A 28 2.87 -6.57 -9.83
C TYR A 28 3.06 -7.73 -10.81
N ALA A 29 2.20 -7.87 -11.81
CA ALA A 29 2.35 -8.87 -12.88
C ALA A 29 3.66 -8.66 -13.66
N GLY A 30 3.94 -7.42 -14.05
CA GLY A 30 5.19 -7.03 -14.71
C GLY A 30 6.41 -7.30 -13.84
N GLY A 31 6.35 -6.94 -12.55
CA GLY A 31 7.41 -7.24 -11.58
C GLY A 31 7.66 -8.74 -11.39
N LYS A 32 6.62 -9.59 -11.52
CA LYS A 32 6.80 -11.05 -11.48
C LYS A 32 7.46 -11.59 -12.74
N LYS A 33 7.04 -11.11 -13.92
CA LYS A 33 7.60 -11.51 -15.22
C LYS A 33 9.05 -11.03 -15.39
N TYR A 34 9.37 -9.85 -14.86
CA TYR A 34 10.69 -9.22 -14.94
C TYR A 34 11.14 -8.74 -13.55
N PRO A 35 11.63 -9.63 -12.66
CA PRO A 35 11.97 -9.27 -11.28
C PRO A 35 12.92 -8.09 -11.10
N PHE A 36 13.79 -7.85 -12.08
CA PHE A 36 14.75 -6.73 -12.07
C PHE A 36 14.10 -5.34 -12.23
N ILE A 37 12.80 -5.24 -12.56
CA ILE A 37 12.09 -3.96 -12.67
C ILE A 37 11.32 -3.59 -11.39
N ASN A 38 11.30 -4.41 -10.35
CA ASN A 38 10.55 -4.12 -9.12
C ASN A 38 11.40 -4.38 -7.88
N ALA A 39 12.26 -3.42 -7.55
CA ALA A 39 13.15 -3.53 -6.41
C ALA A 39 12.45 -3.15 -5.09
N PRO A 40 12.89 -3.71 -3.94
CA PRO A 40 12.49 -3.21 -2.64
C PRO A 40 12.82 -1.73 -2.46
N ARG A 41 12.00 -1.04 -1.67
CA ARG A 41 12.30 0.34 -1.30
C ARG A 41 13.65 0.42 -0.57
N ARG A 42 14.33 1.56 -0.70
CA ARG A 42 15.50 1.91 0.11
C ARG A 42 15.21 3.12 0.95
N ARG A 43 15.65 3.11 2.21
CA ARG A 43 15.38 4.17 3.18
C ARG A 43 16.64 4.62 3.89
N VAL A 44 16.76 5.93 4.04
CA VAL A 44 17.82 6.59 4.80
C VAL A 44 17.21 7.62 5.76
N HIS A 45 17.93 7.94 6.83
CA HIS A 45 17.54 8.94 7.80
C HIS A 45 18.65 9.97 7.99
N SER A 46 18.30 11.24 8.11
CA SER A 46 19.20 12.28 8.61
C SER A 46 19.21 12.26 10.14
N PRO A 47 20.27 12.79 10.79
CA PRO A 47 20.31 12.93 12.24
C PRO A 47 19.17 13.79 12.81
N ALA A 48 18.60 14.68 12.00
CA ALA A 48 17.48 15.53 12.41
C ALA A 48 16.12 14.80 12.37
N GLY A 49 16.06 13.54 11.92
CA GLY A 49 14.81 12.78 11.81
C GLY A 49 14.11 12.89 10.45
N VAL A 50 14.77 13.46 9.43
CA VAL A 50 14.26 13.41 8.04
C VAL A 50 14.50 12.02 7.48
N ARG A 51 13.43 11.39 7.01
CA ARG A 51 13.43 10.08 6.37
C ARG A 51 13.19 10.24 4.88
N ILE A 52 14.09 9.72 4.06
CA ILE A 52 13.88 9.59 2.61
C ILE A 52 13.64 8.12 2.28
N SER A 53 12.57 7.83 1.56
CA SER A 53 12.26 6.50 1.01
C SER A 53 12.23 6.57 -0.51
N ASN A 54 13.02 5.73 -1.17
CA ASN A 54 13.10 5.63 -2.63
C ASN A 54 12.55 4.29 -3.11
N PHE A 55 11.83 4.30 -4.23
CA PHE A 55 11.13 3.15 -4.81
C PHE A 55 11.51 3.05 -6.30
N PRO A 56 12.64 2.42 -6.64
CA PRO A 56 13.07 2.27 -8.04
C PRO A 56 12.38 1.09 -8.73
N GLY A 57 11.97 1.27 -9.98
CA GLY A 57 11.38 0.20 -10.79
C GLY A 57 10.47 0.71 -11.91
N GLY A 58 9.62 -0.18 -12.45
CA GLY A 58 8.80 0.10 -13.61
C GLY A 58 7.59 -0.82 -13.75
N VAL A 59 6.83 -0.60 -14.82
CA VAL A 59 5.66 -1.38 -15.22
C VAL A 59 5.77 -1.67 -16.71
N ASP A 60 6.23 -2.88 -17.03
CA ASP A 60 6.52 -3.33 -18.40
C ASP A 60 5.35 -3.11 -19.37
N GLU A 61 4.14 -3.53 -18.99
CA GLU A 61 2.94 -3.40 -19.83
C GLU A 61 2.55 -1.94 -20.10
N MET A 62 2.97 -1.00 -19.24
CA MET A 62 2.72 0.43 -19.39
C MET A 62 3.91 1.18 -20.01
N GLY A 63 4.96 0.46 -20.45
CA GLY A 63 6.12 1.04 -21.13
C GLY A 63 6.92 2.05 -20.29
N VAL A 64 6.88 1.93 -18.95
CA VAL A 64 7.42 2.94 -18.04
C VAL A 64 8.40 2.35 -17.03
N ILE A 65 9.48 3.07 -16.76
CA ILE A 65 10.45 2.81 -15.68
C ILE A 65 10.79 4.12 -14.96
N GLY A 66 11.34 4.06 -13.77
CA GLY A 66 11.78 5.25 -13.06
C GLY A 66 11.91 5.02 -11.56
N ALA A 67 11.53 6.04 -10.79
CA ALA A 67 11.56 5.96 -9.34
C ALA A 67 10.57 6.92 -8.68
N ALA A 68 10.09 6.54 -7.49
CA ALA A 68 9.42 7.46 -6.59
C ALA A 68 10.32 7.80 -5.39
N THR A 69 10.20 9.02 -4.87
CA THR A 69 10.82 9.44 -3.61
C THR A 69 9.80 10.06 -2.67
N ARG A 70 10.02 9.86 -1.37
CA ARG A 70 9.16 10.37 -0.30
C ARG A 70 10.00 10.89 0.85
N ALA A 71 9.65 12.08 1.33
CA ALA A 71 10.29 12.71 2.47
C ALA A 71 9.30 12.90 3.63
N ASP A 72 9.67 12.40 4.81
CA ASP A 72 8.93 12.62 6.05
C ASP A 72 9.88 13.16 7.13
N HIS A 73 9.43 14.08 7.96
CA HIS A 73 10.11 14.37 9.23
C HIS A 73 9.43 13.57 10.35
N VAL A 74 10.17 12.61 10.91
CA VAL A 74 9.63 11.61 11.84
C VAL A 74 10.10 11.91 13.25
N ILE A 75 9.15 12.05 14.16
CA ILE A 75 9.39 12.24 15.60
C ILE A 75 8.94 10.97 16.32
N GLN A 76 9.82 10.37 17.11
CA GLN A 76 9.48 9.25 17.98
C GLN A 76 9.03 9.77 19.34
N LEU A 77 7.89 9.26 19.82
CA LEU A 77 7.29 9.61 21.10
C LEU A 77 7.26 8.37 22.01
N ASP A 78 7.12 8.58 23.32
CA ASP A 78 6.90 7.52 24.31
C ASP A 78 7.96 6.38 24.24
N GLU A 79 9.24 6.75 24.16
CA GLU A 79 10.34 5.79 23.95
C GLU A 79 10.18 4.91 22.70
N GLY A 80 9.57 5.45 21.65
CA GLY A 80 9.36 4.73 20.38
C GLY A 80 8.06 3.94 20.30
N LYS A 81 7.17 4.03 21.30
CA LYS A 81 5.87 3.35 21.24
C LYS A 81 4.94 3.98 20.20
N ASN A 82 5.09 5.28 19.96
CA ASN A 82 4.30 6.03 19.00
C ASN A 82 5.22 6.85 18.07
N GLN A 83 4.71 7.15 16.87
CA GLN A 83 5.40 7.93 15.86
C GLN A 83 4.49 9.09 15.44
N GLU A 84 5.03 10.29 15.40
CA GLU A 84 4.39 11.48 14.85
C GLU A 84 5.18 12.00 13.65
N TYR A 85 4.48 12.72 12.77
CA TYR A 85 5.06 13.36 11.60
C TYR A 85 4.81 14.86 11.69
N SER A 86 5.84 15.65 12.01
CA SER A 86 5.68 17.11 12.03
C SER A 86 5.67 17.70 10.61
N TYR A 87 6.17 16.96 9.64
CA TYR A 87 6.12 17.32 8.22
C TYR A 87 6.10 16.06 7.36
N ARG A 88 5.33 16.10 6.27
CA ARG A 88 5.34 15.07 5.23
C ARG A 88 5.23 15.76 3.88
N GLU A 89 6.21 15.53 3.02
CA GLU A 89 6.23 16.12 1.68
C GLU A 89 5.32 15.34 0.73
N HIS A 90 4.93 16.00 -0.36
CA HIS A 90 4.36 15.29 -1.51
C HIS A 90 5.34 14.24 -2.04
N PRO A 91 4.88 13.02 -2.39
CA PRO A 91 5.71 12.10 -3.13
C PRO A 91 6.08 12.71 -4.48
N ILE A 92 7.27 12.39 -4.98
CA ILE A 92 7.71 12.77 -6.33
C ILE A 92 7.97 11.50 -7.11
N HIS A 93 7.40 11.40 -8.31
CA HIS A 93 7.60 10.29 -9.24
C HIS A 93 8.29 10.80 -10.48
N VAL A 94 9.38 10.14 -10.85
CA VAL A 94 10.10 10.36 -12.10
C VAL A 94 9.75 9.22 -13.03
N LEU A 95 9.15 9.54 -14.16
CA LEU A 95 8.71 8.57 -15.17
C LEU A 95 9.60 8.69 -16.40
N ASN A 96 10.20 7.57 -16.80
CA ASN A 96 10.99 7.41 -17.99
C ASN A 96 10.32 6.38 -18.90
N ASP A 97 10.43 6.60 -20.21
CA ASP A 97 10.10 5.62 -21.21
C ASP A 97 11.02 4.41 -21.05
N ALA A 98 10.44 3.20 -20.98
CA ALA A 98 11.19 2.00 -20.66
C ALA A 98 12.14 1.54 -21.79
N ASP A 99 11.84 1.90 -23.04
CA ASP A 99 12.62 1.47 -24.21
C ASP A 99 13.77 2.42 -24.53
N THR A 100 13.55 3.72 -24.31
CA THR A 100 14.49 4.79 -24.71
C THR A 100 15.20 5.45 -23.53
N GLY A 101 14.66 5.31 -22.31
CA GLY A 101 15.12 6.02 -21.13
C GLY A 101 14.76 7.51 -21.12
N GLN A 102 14.03 8.01 -22.13
CA GLN A 102 13.62 9.41 -22.19
C GLN A 102 12.76 9.77 -20.96
N LEU A 103 13.04 10.93 -20.34
CA LEU A 103 12.20 11.46 -19.27
C LEU A 103 10.83 11.86 -19.85
N LEU A 104 9.77 11.20 -19.38
CA LEU A 104 8.39 11.48 -19.75
C LEU A 104 7.79 12.55 -18.84
N SER A 105 7.91 12.35 -17.53
CA SER A 105 7.27 13.23 -16.56
C SER A 105 7.96 13.27 -15.21
N ILE A 106 7.81 14.41 -14.53
CA ILE A 106 7.97 14.50 -13.08
C ILE A 106 6.59 14.80 -12.50
N VAL A 107 6.08 13.88 -11.70
CA VAL A 107 4.79 14.01 -11.01
C VAL A 107 5.04 14.38 -9.56
N VAL A 108 4.47 15.50 -9.12
CA VAL A 108 4.55 15.98 -7.74
C VAL A 108 3.19 15.80 -7.08
N GLY A 109 3.17 15.02 -6.00
CA GLY A 109 1.97 14.68 -5.26
C GLY A 109 1.42 13.31 -5.65
N GLU A 110 0.18 13.07 -5.24
CA GLU A 110 -0.54 11.84 -5.54
C GLU A 110 -2.00 12.16 -5.87
N PRO A 111 -2.64 11.35 -6.71
CA PRO A 111 -4.06 11.48 -6.95
C PRO A 111 -4.82 11.07 -5.69
N VAL A 112 -5.81 11.87 -5.35
CA VAL A 112 -6.77 11.57 -4.30
C VAL A 112 -8.03 11.03 -4.96
N GLU A 113 -8.63 10.00 -4.37
CA GLU A 113 -9.93 9.55 -4.84
C GLU A 113 -10.98 10.64 -4.58
N LYS A 114 -11.61 11.11 -5.66
CA LYS A 114 -12.52 12.26 -5.67
C LYS A 114 -13.69 12.11 -4.70
N SER A 115 -14.28 10.93 -4.63
CA SER A 115 -15.37 10.65 -3.69
C SER A 115 -14.92 10.82 -2.23
N LEU A 116 -13.69 10.46 -1.87
CA LEU A 116 -13.21 10.60 -0.49
C LEU A 116 -12.63 11.97 -0.15
N GLY A 117 -12.02 12.63 -1.13
CA GLY A 117 -11.13 13.75 -0.88
C GLY A 117 -9.90 13.31 -0.07
N TYR A 118 -9.07 14.27 0.34
CA TYR A 118 -7.82 13.94 1.03
C TYR A 118 -8.12 13.35 2.41
N THR A 119 -7.62 12.14 2.67
CA THR A 119 -7.81 11.47 3.96
C THR A 119 -6.48 11.15 4.65
N SER A 120 -5.47 10.75 3.88
CA SER A 120 -4.12 10.46 4.33
C SER A 120 -3.18 10.51 3.13
N LEU A 121 -1.94 10.90 3.39
CA LEU A 121 -0.83 10.70 2.47
C LEU A 121 -0.75 9.21 2.07
N VAL A 122 -0.54 8.95 0.78
CA VAL A 122 -0.28 7.66 0.12
C VAL A 122 -1.38 6.63 0.30
N ALA A 123 -2.61 7.10 0.50
CA ALA A 123 -3.75 6.25 0.77
C ALA A 123 -4.25 5.50 -0.47
N LEU A 124 -4.42 6.19 -1.61
CA LEU A 124 -4.99 5.59 -2.83
C LEU A 124 -4.17 4.36 -3.26
N ARG A 125 -2.88 4.55 -3.54
CA ARG A 125 -2.02 3.46 -4.03
C ARG A 125 -1.89 2.31 -3.02
N THR A 126 -1.86 2.61 -1.72
CA THR A 126 -1.75 1.58 -0.67
C THR A 126 -3.03 0.75 -0.62
N ALA A 127 -4.19 1.38 -0.73
CA ALA A 127 -5.46 0.69 -0.80
C ALA A 127 -5.66 -0.05 -2.12
N ALA A 128 -5.21 0.50 -3.25
CA ALA A 128 -5.21 -0.19 -4.53
C ALA A 128 -4.40 -1.49 -4.48
N THR A 129 -3.22 -1.49 -3.84
CA THR A 129 -2.44 -2.72 -3.59
C THR A 129 -3.23 -3.75 -2.77
N SER A 130 -3.92 -3.33 -1.70
CA SER A 130 -4.81 -4.25 -0.96
C SER A 130 -5.97 -4.73 -1.83
N GLY A 131 -6.51 -3.86 -2.69
CA GLY A 131 -7.55 -4.18 -3.66
C GLY A 131 -7.16 -5.32 -4.60
N VAL A 132 -5.90 -5.34 -5.07
CA VAL A 132 -5.36 -6.48 -5.81
C VAL A 132 -5.45 -7.74 -4.95
N GLY A 133 -4.98 -7.71 -3.70
CA GLY A 133 -5.13 -8.84 -2.76
C GLY A 133 -6.58 -9.28 -2.57
N PHE A 134 -7.52 -8.34 -2.41
CA PHE A 134 -8.93 -8.64 -2.23
C PHE A 134 -9.53 -9.39 -3.41
N LYS A 135 -9.12 -9.07 -4.66
CA LYS A 135 -9.62 -9.76 -5.86
C LYS A 135 -9.41 -11.27 -5.75
N TYR A 136 -8.24 -11.67 -5.27
CA TYR A 136 -7.78 -13.07 -5.23
C TYR A 136 -8.04 -13.79 -3.90
N MET A 137 -8.17 -13.07 -2.78
CA MET A 137 -8.14 -13.69 -1.45
C MET A 137 -9.43 -13.56 -0.65
N VAL A 138 -10.27 -12.56 -0.95
CA VAL A 138 -11.57 -12.40 -0.28
C VAL A 138 -12.59 -13.32 -0.93
N ARG A 139 -13.44 -13.96 -0.13
CA ARG A 139 -14.56 -14.76 -0.64
C ARG A 139 -15.47 -13.95 -1.57
N GLN A 140 -16.08 -14.62 -2.55
CA GLN A 140 -16.94 -13.94 -3.52
C GLN A 140 -18.27 -13.47 -2.88
N ASP A 141 -18.74 -14.15 -1.85
CA ASP A 141 -19.99 -13.87 -1.15
C ASP A 141 -19.81 -13.05 0.14
N ALA A 142 -18.64 -12.43 0.34
CA ALA A 142 -18.36 -11.63 1.54
C ALA A 142 -19.34 -10.45 1.69
N GLN A 143 -19.96 -10.33 2.86
CA GLN A 143 -20.95 -9.28 3.16
C GLN A 143 -20.57 -8.40 4.36
N THR A 144 -19.57 -8.82 5.14
CA THR A 144 -19.23 -8.17 6.40
C THR A 144 -17.73 -7.93 6.54
N ALA A 145 -17.37 -6.80 7.13
CA ALA A 145 -15.96 -6.49 7.41
C ALA A 145 -15.74 -5.96 8.82
N GLY A 146 -14.63 -6.33 9.43
CA GLY A 146 -14.02 -5.70 10.59
C GLY A 146 -12.97 -4.69 10.14
N LEU A 147 -13.00 -3.48 10.68
CA LEU A 147 -12.03 -2.43 10.40
C LEU A 147 -11.32 -2.00 11.69
N LEU A 148 -10.05 -2.36 11.82
CA LEU A 148 -9.19 -1.95 12.92
C LEU A 148 -8.45 -0.69 12.52
N GLY A 149 -8.90 0.44 13.06
CA GLY A 149 -8.44 1.78 12.69
C GLY A 149 -9.58 2.65 12.15
N SER A 150 -9.55 3.95 12.44
CA SER A 150 -10.63 4.87 12.08
C SER A 150 -10.08 6.19 11.52
N ALA A 151 -9.01 6.10 10.72
CA ALA A 151 -8.29 7.24 10.14
C ALA A 151 -8.24 7.14 8.60
N GLY A 152 -7.46 7.99 7.93
CA GLY A 152 -7.52 8.13 6.48
C GLY A 152 -7.16 6.89 5.65
N GLN A 153 -6.17 6.10 6.10
CA GLN A 153 -5.87 4.81 5.49
C GLN A 153 -7.07 3.86 5.58
N ALA A 154 -7.74 3.80 6.73
CA ALA A 154 -8.90 2.93 6.95
C ALA A 154 -10.05 3.22 5.97
N ALA A 155 -10.29 4.51 5.65
CA ALA A 155 -11.30 4.90 4.67
C ALA A 155 -10.97 4.45 3.24
N ASN A 156 -9.69 4.53 2.83
CA ASN A 156 -9.28 4.07 1.50
C ASN A 156 -9.26 2.55 1.40
N GLN A 157 -8.83 1.84 2.45
CA GLN A 157 -8.89 0.38 2.51
C GLN A 157 -10.33 -0.13 2.37
N LEU A 158 -11.27 0.53 3.06
CA LEU A 158 -12.69 0.22 2.90
C LEU A 158 -13.17 0.52 1.48
N LEU A 159 -12.79 1.66 0.88
CA LEU A 159 -13.15 1.95 -0.52
C LEU A 159 -12.61 0.90 -1.50
N ALA A 160 -11.35 0.47 -1.35
CA ALA A 160 -10.77 -0.57 -2.19
C ALA A 160 -11.49 -1.91 -2.01
N LEU A 161 -11.87 -2.27 -0.77
CA LEU A 161 -12.68 -3.46 -0.52
C LEU A 161 -14.04 -3.36 -1.23
N LEU A 162 -14.75 -2.24 -1.09
CA LEU A 162 -16.05 -2.03 -1.73
C LEU A 162 -15.98 -1.99 -3.26
N SER A 163 -14.84 -1.56 -3.82
CA SER A 163 -14.61 -1.57 -5.27
C SER A 163 -14.48 -3.00 -5.82
N VAL A 164 -14.10 -3.95 -4.97
CA VAL A 164 -13.84 -5.35 -5.33
C VAL A 164 -14.92 -6.30 -4.84
N ARG A 165 -15.62 -5.94 -3.75
CA ARG A 165 -16.72 -6.66 -3.10
C ARG A 165 -17.84 -5.67 -2.77
N PRO A 166 -18.63 -5.24 -3.77
CA PRO A 166 -19.74 -4.31 -3.56
C PRO A 166 -20.87 -4.89 -2.68
N GLU A 167 -20.87 -6.21 -2.43
CA GLU A 167 -21.83 -6.93 -1.59
C GLU A 167 -21.63 -6.70 -0.08
N ILE A 168 -20.53 -6.06 0.34
CA ILE A 168 -20.30 -5.69 1.73
C ILE A 168 -21.37 -4.71 2.20
N GLN A 169 -22.18 -5.14 3.18
CA GLN A 169 -23.32 -4.38 3.71
C GLN A 169 -23.04 -3.81 5.11
N LYS A 170 -22.18 -4.46 5.88
CA LYS A 170 -21.92 -4.10 7.28
C LYS A 170 -20.43 -4.10 7.61
N VAL A 171 -20.00 -3.02 8.26
CA VAL A 171 -18.62 -2.85 8.76
C VAL A 171 -18.64 -2.62 10.26
N LYS A 172 -17.89 -3.42 11.01
CA LYS A 172 -17.65 -3.19 12.44
C LYS A 172 -16.31 -2.47 12.60
N VAL A 173 -16.31 -1.24 13.12
CA VAL A 173 -15.09 -0.44 13.25
C VAL A 173 -14.66 -0.32 14.70
N PHE A 174 -13.38 -0.59 14.95
CA PHE A 174 -12.75 -0.35 16.24
C PHE A 174 -11.54 0.57 16.11
N SER A 175 -11.43 1.50 17.04
CA SER A 175 -10.19 2.19 17.35
C SER A 175 -10.18 2.60 18.83
N ARG A 176 -8.99 2.83 19.39
CA ARG A 176 -8.79 3.15 20.82
C ARG A 176 -9.63 4.34 21.28
N ASN A 177 -9.77 5.37 20.44
CA ASN A 177 -10.53 6.56 20.76
C ASN A 177 -11.98 6.41 20.27
N GLU A 178 -12.91 6.38 21.21
CA GLU A 178 -14.34 6.21 20.95
C GLU A 178 -14.94 7.31 20.08
N GLU A 179 -14.59 8.55 20.37
CA GLU A 179 -15.07 9.69 19.61
C GLU A 179 -14.61 9.60 18.14
N ASN A 180 -13.37 9.16 17.90
CA ASN A 180 -12.83 9.00 16.55
C ASN A 180 -13.55 7.90 15.77
N ARG A 181 -13.76 6.71 16.34
CA ARG A 181 -14.51 5.65 15.64
C ARG A 181 -15.98 6.00 15.43
N ALA A 182 -16.61 6.73 16.36
CA ALA A 182 -17.97 7.21 16.20
C ALA A 182 -18.09 8.26 15.08
N LYS A 183 -17.16 9.22 15.01
CA LYS A 183 -17.09 10.21 13.92
C LYS A 183 -16.84 9.55 12.56
N PHE A 184 -15.90 8.60 12.52
CA PHE A 184 -15.60 7.82 11.32
C PHE A 184 -16.84 7.08 10.82
N SER A 185 -17.52 6.35 11.71
CA SER A 185 -18.74 5.59 11.39
C SER A 185 -19.82 6.48 10.77
N ARG A 186 -20.17 7.59 11.44
CA ARG A 186 -21.18 8.53 10.92
C ARG A 186 -20.81 9.09 9.54
N LYS A 187 -19.56 9.54 9.36
CA LYS A 187 -19.09 10.12 8.10
C LYS A 187 -19.15 9.09 6.98
N TYR A 188 -18.57 7.91 7.19
CA TYR A 188 -18.37 6.95 6.11
C TYR A 188 -19.58 6.03 5.87
N SER A 189 -20.47 5.83 6.84
CA SER A 189 -21.79 5.23 6.58
C SER A 189 -22.59 6.04 5.57
N GLN A 190 -22.64 7.37 5.75
CA GLN A 190 -23.31 8.25 4.79
C GLN A 190 -22.59 8.27 3.44
N LYS A 191 -21.25 8.29 3.46
CA LYS A 191 -20.42 8.36 2.26
C LYS A 191 -20.57 7.12 1.37
N PHE A 192 -20.59 5.94 1.97
CA PHE A 192 -20.63 4.66 1.25
C PHE A 192 -22.03 4.04 1.17
N GLY A 193 -23.01 4.58 1.90
CA GLY A 193 -24.37 4.04 1.90
C GLY A 193 -24.50 2.67 2.58
N LEU A 194 -23.66 2.38 3.58
CA LEU A 194 -23.64 1.09 4.29
C LEU A 194 -23.57 1.25 5.82
N GLU A 195 -23.92 0.19 6.55
CA GLU A 195 -23.90 0.18 8.01
C GLU A 195 -22.45 0.13 8.52
N ILE A 196 -21.98 1.17 9.20
CA ILE A 196 -20.69 1.16 9.92
C ILE A 196 -20.99 1.27 11.41
N GLU A 197 -20.81 0.16 12.12
CA GLU A 197 -21.06 0.02 13.55
C GLU A 197 -19.77 0.26 14.33
N PRO A 198 -19.66 1.32 15.16
CA PRO A 198 -18.55 1.48 16.07
C PRO A 198 -18.70 0.49 17.23
N VAL A 199 -17.75 -0.44 17.36
CA VAL A 199 -17.76 -1.47 18.42
C VAL A 199 -16.78 -1.14 19.55
N ALA A 200 -16.91 -1.81 20.69
CA ALA A 200 -16.17 -1.50 21.92
C ALA A 200 -14.84 -2.25 22.09
N SER A 201 -14.54 -3.26 21.27
CA SER A 201 -13.29 -4.03 21.34
C SER A 201 -12.85 -4.55 19.97
N ILE A 202 -11.60 -5.05 19.89
CA ILE A 202 -11.05 -5.67 18.68
C ILE A 202 -11.78 -6.97 18.37
N GLU A 203 -12.02 -7.79 19.40
CA GLU A 203 -12.76 -9.06 19.30
C GLU A 203 -14.16 -8.83 18.71
N ALA A 204 -14.86 -7.77 19.14
CA ALA A 204 -16.16 -7.42 18.60
C ALA A 204 -16.08 -7.01 17.11
N ALA A 205 -14.96 -6.43 16.67
CA ALA A 205 -14.77 -6.01 15.28
C ALA A 205 -14.45 -7.19 14.36
N ILE A 206 -13.75 -8.22 14.85
CA ILE A 206 -13.30 -9.36 14.03
C ILE A 206 -14.20 -10.59 14.12
N LYS A 207 -15.07 -10.69 15.13
CA LYS A 207 -15.96 -11.83 15.28
C LYS A 207 -17.08 -11.83 14.25
N GLY A 208 -17.29 -12.96 13.56
CA GLY A 208 -18.36 -13.14 12.58
C GLY A 208 -18.33 -12.10 11.46
N VAL A 209 -17.13 -11.73 10.99
CA VAL A 209 -16.95 -10.91 9.78
C VAL A 209 -16.18 -11.69 8.73
N ASP A 210 -16.40 -11.41 7.45
CA ASP A 210 -15.72 -12.12 6.35
C ASP A 210 -14.30 -11.56 6.10
N VAL A 211 -14.12 -10.25 6.33
CA VAL A 211 -12.87 -9.53 6.04
C VAL A 211 -12.42 -8.72 7.24
N ILE A 212 -11.14 -8.79 7.61
CA ILE A 212 -10.52 -8.03 8.69
C ILE A 212 -9.44 -7.12 8.08
N LEU A 213 -9.67 -5.81 8.16
CA LEU A 213 -8.77 -4.78 7.66
C LEU A 213 -8.01 -4.12 8.83
N CYS A 214 -6.70 -4.34 8.89
CA CYS A 214 -5.82 -3.70 9.86
C CYS A 214 -5.19 -2.45 9.25
N ALA A 215 -5.71 -1.28 9.64
CA ALA A 215 -5.29 0.03 9.17
C ALA A 215 -4.93 0.96 10.34
N THR A 216 -4.06 0.47 11.23
CA THR A 216 -3.68 1.14 12.48
C THR A 216 -2.29 1.80 12.42
N ASN A 217 -1.97 2.63 13.40
CA ASN A 217 -0.60 3.09 13.63
C ASN A 217 0.13 2.33 14.78
N THR A 218 -0.33 1.12 15.11
CA THR A 218 0.23 0.35 16.23
C THR A 218 1.64 -0.16 15.93
N ASN A 219 2.45 -0.31 16.99
CA ASN A 219 3.70 -1.07 16.97
C ASN A 219 3.56 -2.41 17.74
N VAL A 220 2.36 -2.75 18.20
CA VAL A 220 2.05 -3.98 18.94
C VAL A 220 0.93 -4.76 18.26
N VAL A 221 0.94 -6.08 18.47
CA VAL A 221 -0.10 -7.02 18.01
C VAL A 221 -1.51 -6.53 18.36
N LEU A 222 -2.43 -6.67 17.41
CA LEU A 222 -3.82 -6.25 17.55
C LEU A 222 -4.72 -7.32 18.18
N PHE A 223 -4.59 -8.58 17.76
CA PHE A 223 -5.42 -9.69 18.21
C PHE A 223 -4.64 -11.00 18.20
N ASP A 224 -5.17 -11.98 18.92
CA ASP A 224 -4.70 -13.37 18.92
C ASP A 224 -5.28 -14.10 17.69
N GLY A 225 -4.42 -14.72 16.89
CA GLY A 225 -4.82 -15.48 15.70
C GLY A 225 -5.77 -16.65 15.99
N ASP A 226 -5.85 -17.16 17.22
CA ASP A 226 -6.84 -18.16 17.62
C ASP A 226 -8.29 -17.65 17.56
N LEU A 227 -8.50 -16.34 17.50
CA LEU A 227 -9.81 -15.73 17.32
C LEU A 227 -10.33 -15.77 15.88
N LEU A 228 -9.49 -16.14 14.90
CA LEU A 228 -9.91 -16.22 13.51
C LEU A 228 -10.88 -17.39 13.27
N GLU A 229 -11.86 -17.14 12.43
CA GLU A 229 -12.90 -18.09 12.02
C GLU A 229 -12.58 -18.60 10.59
N PRO A 230 -12.96 -19.84 10.23
CA PRO A 230 -12.84 -20.32 8.86
C PRO A 230 -13.48 -19.36 7.85
N GLY A 231 -12.84 -19.23 6.69
CA GLY A 231 -13.27 -18.35 5.60
C GLY A 231 -12.85 -16.90 5.71
N GLN A 232 -12.29 -16.46 6.84
CA GLN A 232 -11.89 -15.07 7.03
C GLN A 232 -10.70 -14.65 6.13
N HIS A 233 -10.72 -13.39 5.70
CA HIS A 233 -9.57 -12.74 5.09
C HIS A 233 -8.99 -11.67 6.02
N VAL A 234 -7.68 -11.63 6.23
CA VAL A 234 -6.97 -10.61 7.00
C VAL A 234 -6.08 -9.80 6.06
N THR A 235 -6.12 -8.48 6.14
CA THR A 235 -5.14 -7.59 5.50
C THR A 235 -4.43 -6.72 6.53
N GLY A 236 -3.10 -6.73 6.52
CA GLY A 236 -2.26 -5.87 7.33
C GLY A 236 -1.38 -4.96 6.47
N ILE A 237 -1.48 -3.64 6.68
CA ILE A 237 -0.83 -2.64 5.80
C ILE A 237 0.38 -1.95 6.43
N ILE A 238 0.70 -2.22 7.70
CA ILE A 238 1.81 -1.52 8.33
C ILE A 238 3.15 -1.91 7.69
N GLY A 239 4.00 -0.91 7.47
CA GLY A 239 5.33 -1.12 6.92
C GLY A 239 6.39 -1.41 7.99
N GLY A 240 7.53 -1.91 7.53
CA GLY A 240 8.74 -2.05 8.36
C GLY A 240 9.37 -0.72 8.75
N ASN A 241 10.16 -0.74 9.82
CA ASN A 241 10.88 0.41 10.36
C ASN A 241 12.24 0.03 10.96
N MET A 242 12.89 -0.99 10.41
CA MET A 242 14.16 -1.53 10.92
C MET A 242 15.25 -0.46 11.09
N GLN A 243 15.32 0.56 10.22
CA GLN A 243 16.32 1.62 10.35
C GLN A 243 16.14 2.46 11.62
N LEU A 244 14.91 2.58 12.14
CA LEU A 244 14.67 3.23 13.43
C LEU A 244 15.13 2.34 14.60
N VAL A 245 15.05 1.02 14.45
CA VAL A 245 15.63 0.06 15.41
C VAL A 245 17.16 0.15 15.37
N GLN A 246 17.76 0.10 14.18
CA GLN A 246 19.21 0.23 13.96
C GLN A 246 19.76 1.57 14.46
N GLY A 247 18.98 2.65 14.29
CA GLY A 247 19.30 3.98 14.81
C GLY A 247 19.09 4.15 16.32
N GLY A 248 18.63 3.11 17.03
CA GLY A 248 18.39 3.14 18.47
C GLY A 248 17.14 3.90 18.90
N PHE A 249 16.29 4.30 17.97
CA PHE A 249 15.05 5.03 18.27
C PHE A 249 13.90 4.11 18.71
N LEU A 250 13.96 2.83 18.32
CA LEU A 250 12.97 1.80 18.65
C LEU A 250 13.65 0.56 19.24
N LYS A 251 12.98 -0.08 20.20
CA LYS A 251 13.48 -1.32 20.84
C LYS A 251 13.23 -2.58 20.02
N ALA A 252 12.19 -2.59 19.17
CA ALA A 252 11.79 -3.75 18.38
C ALA A 252 11.15 -3.34 17.04
N ALA A 253 11.09 -4.30 16.11
CA ALA A 253 10.46 -4.11 14.82
C ALA A 253 8.94 -3.92 14.96
N ARG A 254 8.34 -3.19 14.02
CA ARG A 254 6.90 -2.97 13.99
C ARG A 254 6.15 -4.23 13.56
N ARG A 255 5.09 -4.56 14.28
CA ARG A 255 4.10 -5.58 13.90
C ARG A 255 2.70 -5.23 14.41
N GLU A 256 1.68 -5.70 13.71
CA GLU A 256 0.25 -5.59 14.05
C GLU A 256 -0.42 -6.96 14.11
N ILE A 257 0.16 -7.96 13.45
CA ILE A 257 -0.32 -9.34 13.36
C ILE A 257 0.58 -10.23 14.22
N ASP A 258 0.00 -11.19 14.92
CA ASP A 258 0.74 -12.17 15.72
C ASP A 258 1.24 -13.36 14.89
N ASP A 259 2.06 -14.22 15.50
CA ASP A 259 2.58 -15.39 14.80
C ASP A 259 1.46 -16.40 14.52
N ARG A 260 0.47 -16.48 15.41
CA ARG A 260 -0.63 -17.44 15.32
C ARG A 260 -1.52 -17.18 14.10
N THR A 261 -1.73 -15.93 13.73
CA THR A 261 -2.45 -15.56 12.50
C THR A 261 -1.73 -16.09 11.27
N VAL A 262 -0.40 -15.99 11.24
CA VAL A 262 0.41 -16.49 10.12
C VAL A 262 0.41 -18.02 10.08
N GLU A 263 0.52 -18.66 11.24
CA GLU A 263 0.47 -20.13 11.38
C GLU A 263 -0.89 -20.71 10.96
N ARG A 264 -1.98 -20.01 11.24
CA ARG A 264 -3.35 -20.44 10.91
C ARG A 264 -3.79 -20.10 9.50
N ALA A 265 -3.12 -19.18 8.82
CA ALA A 265 -3.48 -18.81 7.46
C ALA A 265 -3.11 -19.94 6.50
N ASP A 266 -4.10 -20.46 5.78
CA ASP A 266 -3.89 -21.43 4.70
C ASP A 266 -3.14 -20.79 3.52
N VAL A 267 -3.33 -19.48 3.33
CA VAL A 267 -2.70 -18.70 2.25
C VAL A 267 -2.11 -17.42 2.83
N VAL A 268 -0.80 -17.27 2.75
CA VAL A 268 -0.08 -16.04 3.14
C VAL A 268 0.44 -15.35 1.89
N VAL A 269 0.09 -14.08 1.71
CA VAL A 269 0.49 -13.28 0.55
C VAL A 269 1.22 -12.02 1.00
N ALA A 270 2.28 -11.66 0.29
CA ALA A 270 3.00 -10.40 0.40
C ALA A 270 3.06 -9.68 -0.95
N ASN A 271 3.32 -8.38 -0.96
CA ASN A 271 3.61 -7.62 -2.17
C ASN A 271 4.93 -8.08 -2.81
N LEU A 272 5.98 -8.25 -2.00
CA LEU A 272 7.31 -8.69 -2.43
C LEU A 272 8.04 -9.40 -1.26
N ARG A 273 8.49 -10.64 -1.45
CA ARG A 273 9.24 -11.45 -0.47
C ARG A 273 10.53 -10.77 -0.05
N GLU A 274 11.28 -10.22 -1.00
CA GLU A 274 12.55 -9.54 -0.73
C GLU A 274 12.36 -8.39 0.29
N SER A 275 11.22 -7.69 0.25
CA SER A 275 10.89 -6.63 1.21
C SER A 275 10.66 -7.16 2.64
N VAL A 276 10.21 -8.40 2.82
CA VAL A 276 10.08 -9.01 4.16
C VAL A 276 11.44 -9.07 4.84
N ILE A 277 12.46 -9.49 4.09
CA ILE A 277 13.84 -9.66 4.58
C ILE A 277 14.55 -8.31 4.69
N SER A 278 14.53 -7.50 3.63
CA SER A 278 15.30 -6.25 3.58
C SER A 278 14.81 -5.20 4.58
N GLU A 279 13.56 -5.27 5.01
CA GLU A 279 12.94 -4.35 5.97
C GLU A 279 12.62 -5.01 7.32
N GLN A 280 12.95 -6.30 7.51
CA GLN A 280 12.69 -7.11 8.71
C GLN A 280 11.29 -6.83 9.29
N GLN A 281 10.27 -6.99 8.45
CA GLN A 281 8.89 -6.64 8.81
C GLN A 281 8.39 -7.63 9.85
N GLY A 282 8.11 -7.18 11.08
CA GLY A 282 7.90 -8.07 12.23
C GLY A 282 6.77 -9.08 12.04
N ASP A 283 5.73 -8.73 11.28
CA ASP A 283 4.59 -9.60 10.99
C ASP A 283 4.94 -10.89 10.23
N LEU A 284 6.00 -10.90 9.42
CA LEU A 284 6.40 -12.07 8.62
C LEU A 284 7.86 -12.48 8.88
N TYR A 285 8.75 -11.51 9.08
CA TYR A 285 10.17 -11.77 9.33
C TYR A 285 10.39 -12.52 10.64
N GLU A 286 9.68 -12.15 11.72
CA GLU A 286 9.87 -12.84 13.01
C GLU A 286 9.34 -14.28 13.01
N PRO A 287 8.13 -14.60 12.48
CA PRO A 287 7.71 -15.98 12.28
C PRO A 287 8.74 -16.82 11.49
N ILE A 288 9.36 -16.25 10.45
CA ILE A 288 10.42 -16.92 9.68
C ILE A 288 11.64 -17.19 10.55
N GLN A 289 12.10 -16.21 11.32
CA GLN A 289 13.23 -16.40 12.24
C GLN A 289 12.95 -17.46 13.32
N ARG A 290 11.69 -17.63 13.72
CA ARG A 290 11.24 -18.65 14.67
C ARG A 290 10.98 -20.02 14.03
N GLY A 291 11.04 -20.13 12.71
CA GLY A 291 10.77 -21.37 11.97
C GLY A 291 9.29 -21.76 11.93
N ILE A 292 8.37 -20.81 12.14
CA ILE A 292 6.91 -21.04 12.08
C ILE A 292 6.45 -21.16 10.62
N ILE A 293 7.02 -20.32 9.75
CA ILE A 293 6.88 -20.39 8.29
C ILE A 293 8.25 -20.19 7.64
N SER A 294 8.37 -20.55 6.37
CA SER A 294 9.50 -20.23 5.51
C SER A 294 9.17 -19.04 4.59
N ILE A 295 10.20 -18.45 3.96
CA ILE A 295 9.98 -17.37 2.97
C ILE A 295 9.30 -17.91 1.70
N GLU A 296 9.47 -19.21 1.42
CA GLU A 296 8.90 -19.92 0.30
C GLU A 296 7.38 -20.13 0.44
N ASP A 297 6.86 -20.18 1.67
CA ASP A 297 5.42 -20.32 1.98
C ASP A 297 4.61 -19.05 1.63
N ILE A 298 5.29 -17.90 1.48
CA ILE A 298 4.63 -16.61 1.23
C ILE A 298 4.40 -16.42 -0.27
N ILE A 299 3.19 -16.36 -0.78
CA ILE A 299 2.92 -16.04 -2.19
C ILE A 299 3.13 -14.53 -2.44
N GLU A 300 3.67 -14.15 -3.61
CA GLU A 300 3.76 -12.74 -4.00
C GLU A 300 2.53 -12.31 -4.80
N LEU A 301 2.06 -11.07 -4.63
CA LEU A 301 0.96 -10.49 -5.41
C LEU A 301 1.16 -10.66 -6.92
N GLY A 302 2.40 -10.54 -7.39
CA GLY A 302 2.71 -10.72 -8.80
C GLY A 302 2.44 -12.14 -9.30
N SER A 303 2.64 -13.18 -8.47
CA SER A 303 2.29 -14.56 -8.83
C SER A 303 0.78 -14.77 -8.94
N LEU A 304 -0.02 -14.05 -8.14
CA LEU A 304 -1.48 -14.05 -8.27
C LEU A 304 -1.92 -13.34 -9.56
N ALA A 305 -1.34 -12.17 -9.82
CA ALA A 305 -1.65 -11.35 -10.99
C ALA A 305 -1.28 -12.01 -12.33
N THR A 306 -0.28 -12.90 -12.36
CA THR A 306 0.08 -13.69 -13.55
C THR A 306 -0.64 -15.04 -13.63
N GLY A 307 -1.39 -15.44 -12.60
CA GLY A 307 -2.02 -16.76 -12.51
C GLY A 307 -1.04 -17.92 -12.24
N GLU A 308 0.21 -17.64 -11.86
CA GLU A 308 1.19 -18.67 -11.47
C GLU A 308 0.85 -19.29 -10.11
N ALA A 309 0.20 -18.51 -9.24
CA ALA A 309 -0.34 -18.97 -7.97
C ALA A 309 -1.83 -18.65 -7.88
N THR A 310 -2.56 -19.45 -7.11
CA THR A 310 -3.95 -19.18 -6.75
C THR A 310 -3.97 -18.50 -5.39
N GLY A 311 -4.88 -17.53 -5.21
CA GLY A 311 -5.13 -16.92 -3.91
C GLY A 311 -5.94 -17.88 -3.04
N ARG A 312 -7.18 -17.51 -2.74
CA ARG A 312 -8.13 -18.43 -2.11
C ARG A 312 -8.53 -19.56 -3.07
N ASN A 313 -8.56 -20.79 -2.57
CA ASN A 313 -8.97 -21.99 -3.28
C ASN A 313 -10.30 -22.58 -2.74
N ASN A 314 -10.71 -22.27 -1.51
CA ASN A 314 -12.04 -22.60 -1.00
C ASN A 314 -12.57 -21.61 0.07
N ASP A 315 -13.85 -21.72 0.41
CA ASP A 315 -14.56 -20.77 1.29
C ASP A 315 -14.27 -20.94 2.78
N GLU A 316 -13.54 -22.00 3.18
CA GLU A 316 -13.15 -22.25 4.58
C GLU A 316 -11.72 -21.75 4.88
N GLU A 317 -10.91 -21.46 3.86
CA GLU A 317 -9.53 -21.01 4.05
C GLU A 317 -9.46 -19.67 4.81
N ILE A 318 -8.52 -19.59 5.74
CA ILE A 318 -8.09 -18.33 6.32
C ILE A 318 -6.99 -17.78 5.42
N THR A 319 -7.18 -16.56 4.92
CA THR A 319 -6.22 -15.93 4.02
C THR A 319 -5.64 -14.68 4.66
N TYR A 320 -4.33 -14.48 4.54
CA TYR A 320 -3.64 -13.32 5.10
C TYR A 320 -2.82 -12.59 4.03
N HIS A 321 -3.23 -11.37 3.69
CA HIS A 321 -2.43 -10.46 2.88
C HIS A 321 -1.67 -9.49 3.78
N LYS A 322 -0.35 -9.68 3.86
CA LYS A 322 0.53 -8.60 4.31
C LYS A 322 0.78 -7.68 3.12
N ASN A 323 0.09 -6.55 3.06
CA ASN A 323 0.41 -5.45 2.14
C ASN A 323 1.73 -4.81 2.59
N ASN A 324 2.83 -5.47 2.25
CA ASN A 324 4.12 -5.30 2.87
C ASN A 324 4.94 -4.22 2.14
N ASN A 325 4.85 -2.98 2.63
CA ASN A 325 5.50 -1.79 2.04
C ASN A 325 5.06 -1.49 0.59
N GLY A 326 5.22 -0.24 0.16
CA GLY A 326 5.12 0.06 -1.27
C GLY A 326 6.34 -0.41 -2.02
N THR A 327 6.14 -0.80 -3.27
CA THR A 327 7.19 -1.01 -4.26
C THR A 327 6.92 -0.13 -5.47
N ALA A 328 7.91 0.01 -6.34
CA ALA A 328 7.77 0.78 -7.57
C ALA A 328 6.62 0.30 -8.45
N ALA A 329 6.34 -1.01 -8.49
CA ALA A 329 5.17 -1.57 -9.17
C ALA A 329 3.88 -0.80 -8.89
N SER A 330 3.62 -0.46 -7.62
CA SER A 330 2.43 0.31 -7.24
C SER A 330 2.56 1.82 -7.45
N GLU A 331 3.76 2.38 -7.21
CA GLU A 331 4.00 3.83 -7.30
C GLU A 331 3.98 4.30 -8.75
N ILE A 332 4.72 3.61 -9.61
CA ILE A 332 4.92 3.96 -11.01
C ILE A 332 3.66 3.65 -11.83
N ALA A 333 2.93 2.58 -11.51
CA ALA A 333 1.65 2.29 -12.15
C ALA A 333 0.65 3.45 -12.00
N VAL A 334 0.43 3.91 -10.77
CA VAL A 334 -0.50 5.01 -10.50
C VAL A 334 0.01 6.33 -11.10
N ALA A 335 1.31 6.61 -11.01
CA ALA A 335 1.89 7.81 -11.58
C ALA A 335 1.81 7.83 -13.13
N MET A 336 2.00 6.69 -13.78
CA MET A 336 1.86 6.58 -15.23
C MET A 336 0.39 6.75 -15.67
N LEU A 337 -0.55 6.15 -14.94
CA LEU A 337 -1.98 6.38 -15.18
C LEU A 337 -2.36 7.86 -15.03
N VAL A 338 -1.80 8.55 -14.03
CA VAL A 338 -1.95 10.00 -13.86
C VAL A 338 -1.37 10.76 -15.05
N TYR A 339 -0.17 10.41 -15.50
CA TYR A 339 0.49 11.06 -16.64
C TYR A 339 -0.34 10.94 -17.93
N GLU A 340 -0.79 9.72 -18.27
CA GLU A 340 -1.59 9.47 -19.46
C GLU A 340 -2.90 10.28 -19.45
N LYS A 341 -3.58 10.30 -18.31
CA LYS A 341 -4.82 11.05 -18.14
C LYS A 341 -4.59 12.55 -18.13
N ALA A 342 -3.51 13.04 -17.51
CA ALA A 342 -3.18 14.46 -17.52
C ALA A 342 -2.90 14.93 -18.94
N MET A 343 -2.12 14.18 -19.71
CA MET A 343 -1.87 14.43 -21.14
C MET A 343 -3.17 14.47 -21.94
N ALA A 344 -4.05 13.48 -21.77
CA ALA A 344 -5.34 13.43 -22.46
C ALA A 344 -6.27 14.60 -22.09
N ASN A 345 -6.12 15.16 -20.90
CA ASN A 345 -6.90 16.30 -20.40
C ASN A 345 -6.18 17.66 -20.58
N GLY A 346 -5.02 17.69 -21.25
CA GLY A 346 -4.25 18.92 -21.46
C GLY A 346 -3.77 19.58 -20.16
N ARG A 347 -3.44 18.78 -19.13
CA ARG A 347 -2.95 19.24 -17.83
C ARG A 347 -1.44 19.09 -17.71
N GLY A 348 -0.82 19.96 -16.93
CA GLY A 348 0.63 19.98 -16.72
C GLY A 348 1.33 21.06 -17.54
N THR A 349 2.61 21.23 -17.26
CA THR A 349 3.49 22.18 -17.95
C THR A 349 4.58 21.42 -18.67
N MET A 350 4.73 21.64 -19.98
CA MET A 350 5.84 21.09 -20.75
C MET A 350 7.12 21.87 -20.43
N PHE A 351 8.18 21.15 -20.08
CA PHE A 351 9.52 21.71 -19.87
C PHE A 351 10.46 21.18 -20.94
N ASP A 352 11.04 22.10 -21.71
CA ASP A 352 12.08 21.76 -22.67
C ASP A 352 13.42 21.57 -21.95
N LEU A 353 14.01 20.38 -22.08
CA LEU A 353 15.41 20.17 -21.73
C LEU A 353 16.23 20.67 -22.93
N ILE A 354 17.01 21.73 -22.72
CA ILE A 354 17.68 22.48 -23.77
C ILE A 354 18.52 21.56 -24.69
N GLU A 355 18.34 21.78 -25.99
CA GLU A 355 19.19 21.30 -27.07
C GLU A 355 20.37 22.25 -27.25
N SER A 356 21.53 21.92 -26.68
CA SER A 356 22.78 22.37 -27.31
C SER A 356 23.42 21.17 -27.97
N GLU A 357 23.71 21.26 -29.27
CA GLU A 357 24.45 20.23 -30.01
C GLU A 357 25.77 19.85 -29.29
N ALA A 358 26.34 20.80 -28.54
CA ALA A 358 27.55 20.60 -27.75
C ALA A 358 27.35 19.64 -26.57
N LEU A 359 26.18 19.64 -25.91
CA LEU A 359 25.85 18.71 -24.83
C LEU A 359 25.52 17.32 -25.38
N MET A 360 24.74 17.23 -26.47
CA MET A 360 24.30 15.95 -27.05
C MET A 360 25.45 15.10 -27.61
N LYS A 361 26.48 15.73 -28.20
CA LYS A 361 27.69 15.02 -28.70
C LYS A 361 28.50 14.34 -27.60
N GLY A 362 28.28 14.66 -26.31
CA GLY A 362 28.96 14.05 -25.17
C GLY A 362 28.25 12.82 -24.57
N PHE A 363 26.95 12.66 -24.81
CA PHE A 363 26.14 11.60 -24.18
C PHE A 363 26.03 10.31 -25.02
N ALA A 364 26.30 10.37 -26.32
CA ALA A 364 26.44 9.18 -27.16
C ALA A 364 27.89 8.67 -27.08
N LYS A 365 28.15 7.69 -26.20
CA LYS A 365 29.37 6.87 -26.22
C LYS A 365 29.02 5.41 -26.11
#